data_AF-A0A194X6A4-F1
#
_entry.id   AF-A0A194X6A4-F1
#
_cell.length_a   1.000
_cell.length_b   1.000
_cell.length_c   1.000
_cell.angle_alpha   90.00
_cell.angle_beta   90.00
_cell.angle_gamma   90.00
#
_symmetry.space_group_name_H-M   'P 1'
#
loop_
_entity.id
_entity.type
_entity.pdbx_description
1 polymer ?
#
loop_
_entity_poly.entity_id
_entity_poly.type
_entity_poly.pdbx_seq_one_letter_code
_entity_poly.pdbx_strand_id
1 'polypeptide(L)'
;MTDPTQKRVKFQLLSDLHLQTSTGSYNYDFPRNADYLLLAGDIGSAGRPLSRFGLNHLEEYTKFLQRQCERFKRVILIAGNHEYKQNSIMFGNQVLKALETDVRMGGKFTFLESEVYDLKDEETGETLIHILGCVMWSRILRQHFGFRYNDLDGGDGAGITGETIAEHNKRFEEALKFLKLRVKTARIKSRTQRILVMTHHAPAIRGTSRPAWDGTGPAWSNYQNDILGGEGIEGLQEGDVWVFGHTHWSVNKYMLDEVRLIANQRGGSQEQTRVNNVYDPGFTFEM
;
A
#
# COMPACT_ATOMS: atom_id res chain seq x y z
N MET A 1 2.85 -21.78 -15.77
CA MET A 1 4.20 -21.97 -16.38
C MET A 1 4.69 -20.65 -16.94
N THR A 2 5.66 -20.00 -16.27
CA THR A 2 6.26 -18.74 -16.76
C THR A 2 7.16 -19.01 -17.95
N ASP A 3 6.97 -18.30 -19.05
CA ASP A 3 7.87 -18.32 -20.20
C ASP A 3 9.28 -17.87 -19.75
N PRO A 4 10.31 -18.72 -19.87
CA PRO A 4 11.67 -18.41 -19.44
C PRO A 4 12.32 -17.23 -20.21
N THR A 5 11.67 -16.72 -21.25
CA THR A 5 12.13 -15.55 -22.02
C THR A 5 11.66 -14.20 -21.46
N GLN A 6 10.71 -14.18 -20.53
CA GLN A 6 10.14 -12.92 -20.03
C GLN A 6 11.07 -12.25 -19.02
N LYS A 7 11.47 -11.00 -19.32
CA LYS A 7 12.37 -10.20 -18.47
C LYS A 7 11.81 -10.09 -17.05
N ARG A 8 12.59 -10.53 -16.07
CA ARG A 8 12.21 -10.46 -14.66
C ARG A 8 12.51 -9.07 -14.09
N VAL A 9 11.58 -8.57 -13.29
CA VAL A 9 11.75 -7.30 -12.57
C VAL A 9 11.81 -7.60 -11.09
N LYS A 10 12.86 -7.10 -10.44
CA LYS A 10 13.05 -7.23 -9.00
C LYS A 10 12.57 -5.97 -8.28
N PHE A 11 11.70 -6.14 -7.29
CA PHE A 11 11.18 -5.08 -6.44
C PHE A 11 11.67 -5.26 -5.00
N GLN A 12 11.92 -4.15 -4.32
CA GLN A 12 12.06 -4.09 -2.86
C GLN A 12 10.77 -3.51 -2.30
N LEU A 13 10.24 -4.12 -1.23
CA LEU A 13 8.94 -3.74 -0.64
C LEU A 13 9.11 -3.32 0.80
N LEU A 14 8.57 -2.17 1.16
CA LEU A 14 8.42 -1.71 2.54
C LEU A 14 7.00 -1.19 2.76
N SER A 15 6.47 -1.37 3.96
CA SER A 15 5.23 -0.73 4.42
C SER A 15 5.25 -0.54 5.93
N ASP A 16 4.32 0.27 6.43
CA ASP A 16 4.05 0.41 7.86
C ASP A 16 5.32 0.80 8.65
N LEU A 17 6.13 1.70 8.07
CA LEU A 17 7.35 2.20 8.72
C LEU A 17 7.04 3.15 9.88
N HIS A 18 5.89 3.84 9.82
CA HIS A 18 5.39 4.76 10.85
C HIS A 18 6.41 5.83 11.27
N LEU A 19 7.13 6.42 10.31
CA LEU A 19 8.25 7.33 10.58
C LEU A 19 7.83 8.64 11.26
N GLN A 20 6.55 9.00 11.21
CA GLN A 20 5.95 10.14 11.88
C GLN A 20 5.82 9.98 13.40
N THR A 21 6.01 8.78 13.96
CA THR A 21 5.68 8.48 15.37
C THR A 21 6.72 8.96 16.38
N SER A 22 7.94 9.28 15.96
CA SER A 22 9.00 9.76 16.86
C SER A 22 10.00 10.67 16.16
N THR A 23 10.62 11.58 16.92
CA THR A 23 11.65 12.49 16.42
C THR A 23 12.84 11.72 15.86
N GLY A 24 13.31 12.11 14.68
CA GLY A 24 14.46 11.47 14.02
C GLY A 24 14.14 10.15 13.31
N SER A 25 12.92 9.61 13.42
CA SER A 25 12.55 8.37 12.72
C SER A 25 12.64 8.48 11.20
N TYR A 26 12.45 9.67 10.63
CA TYR A 26 12.70 9.90 9.20
C TYR A 26 14.15 9.67 8.76
N ASN A 27 15.13 9.52 9.67
CA ASN A 27 16.50 9.09 9.35
C ASN A 27 16.63 7.58 9.13
N TYR A 28 15.52 6.85 9.09
CA TYR A 28 15.49 5.43 8.81
C TYR A 28 16.26 5.09 7.52
N ASP A 29 17.19 4.15 7.63
CA ASP A 29 17.99 3.63 6.53
C ASP A 29 17.88 2.10 6.47
N PHE A 30 18.08 1.56 5.28
CA PHE A 30 17.94 0.15 4.93
C PHE A 30 18.80 -0.17 3.70
N PRO A 31 19.25 -1.42 3.48
CA PRO A 31 20.05 -1.75 2.30
C PRO A 31 19.22 -1.65 1.00
N ARG A 32 19.86 -1.25 -0.11
CA ARG A 32 19.25 -1.28 -1.45
C ARG A 32 19.50 -2.63 -2.10
N ASN A 33 18.46 -3.45 -2.24
CA ASN A 33 18.56 -4.82 -2.76
C ASN A 33 17.84 -5.03 -4.12
N ALA A 34 17.22 -3.98 -4.66
CA ALA A 34 16.53 -3.98 -5.95
C ALA A 34 16.62 -2.61 -6.66
N ASP A 35 16.15 -2.56 -7.91
CA ASP A 35 16.11 -1.33 -8.71
C ASP A 35 14.87 -0.47 -8.43
N TYR A 36 13.75 -1.10 -8.08
CA TYR A 36 12.45 -0.46 -7.85
C TYR A 36 12.06 -0.61 -6.39
N LEU A 37 11.61 0.49 -5.77
CA LEU A 37 11.10 0.49 -4.40
C LEU A 37 9.57 0.66 -4.42
N LEU A 38 8.88 -0.26 -3.77
CA LEU A 38 7.45 -0.20 -3.50
C LEU A 38 7.24 0.18 -2.03
N LEU A 39 6.43 1.22 -1.83
CA LEU A 39 6.03 1.71 -0.51
C LEU A 39 4.52 1.52 -0.36
N ALA A 40 4.10 0.49 0.37
CA ALA A 40 2.70 0.06 0.47
C ALA A 40 1.95 0.69 1.67
N GLY A 41 2.08 2.01 1.82
CA GLY A 41 1.38 2.82 2.82
C GLY A 41 1.98 2.79 4.22
N ASP A 42 1.52 3.72 5.06
CA ASP A 42 1.95 3.95 6.45
C ASP A 42 3.46 4.14 6.59
N ILE A 43 4.05 4.89 5.67
CA ILE A 43 5.47 5.25 5.69
C ILE A 43 5.69 6.48 6.54
N GLY A 44 4.89 7.52 6.32
CA GLY A 44 5.07 8.84 6.91
C GLY A 44 3.77 9.59 7.05
N SER A 45 3.83 10.92 7.00
CA SER A 45 2.64 11.75 7.13
C SER A 45 2.64 12.89 6.12
N ALA A 46 1.55 12.98 5.34
CA ALA A 46 1.17 14.18 4.59
C ALA A 46 0.32 15.14 5.46
N GLY A 47 0.21 14.84 6.76
CA GLY A 47 -0.42 15.64 7.81
C GLY A 47 0.20 17.03 7.98
N ARG A 48 -0.51 17.94 8.67
CA ARG A 48 -0.10 19.36 8.79
C ARG A 48 1.33 19.52 9.33
N PRO A 49 2.01 20.61 8.94
CA PRO A 49 3.43 20.84 9.21
C PRO A 49 3.79 21.19 10.67
N LEU A 50 2.89 20.99 11.63
CA LEU A 50 3.16 21.28 13.04
C LEU A 50 2.52 20.21 13.93
N SER A 51 3.32 19.24 14.37
CA SER A 51 3.01 18.54 15.61
C SER A 51 2.99 19.53 16.78
N ARG A 52 2.44 19.13 17.94
CA ARG A 52 2.52 19.91 19.20
C ARG A 52 3.96 20.32 19.59
N PHE A 53 4.98 19.78 18.93
CA PHE A 53 6.40 19.98 19.18
C PHE A 53 7.15 20.70 18.02
N GLY A 54 6.45 21.28 17.04
CA GLY A 54 7.07 22.09 15.99
C GLY A 54 7.78 21.30 14.88
N LEU A 55 7.52 20.00 14.75
CA LEU A 55 8.06 19.18 13.66
C LEU A 55 7.22 19.31 12.40
N ASN A 56 7.87 19.63 11.29
CA ASN A 56 7.29 19.59 9.95
C ASN A 56 7.42 18.17 9.36
N HIS A 57 6.44 17.32 9.67
CA HIS A 57 6.44 15.93 9.21
C HIS A 57 6.45 15.80 7.69
N LEU A 58 5.78 16.72 6.98
CA LEU A 58 5.76 16.71 5.53
C LEU A 58 7.16 16.93 4.95
N GLU A 59 7.89 17.93 5.42
CA GLU A 59 9.25 18.20 4.92
C GLU A 59 10.21 17.05 5.21
N GLU A 60 10.15 16.46 6.41
CA GLU A 60 10.98 15.30 6.76
C GLU A 60 10.59 14.06 5.94
N TYR A 61 9.30 13.88 5.65
CA TYR A 61 8.83 12.83 4.76
C TYR A 61 9.33 13.05 3.33
N THR A 62 9.29 14.29 2.82
CA THR A 62 9.83 14.62 1.50
C THR A 62 11.33 14.36 1.42
N LYS A 63 12.11 14.72 2.45
CA LYS A 63 13.55 14.39 2.52
C LYS A 63 13.78 12.87 2.53
N PHE A 64 12.95 12.11 3.23
CA PHE A 64 13.03 10.65 3.20
C PHE A 64 12.79 10.09 1.79
N LEU A 65 11.74 10.55 1.11
CA LEU A 65 11.41 10.13 -0.25
C LEU A 65 12.48 10.55 -1.27
N GLN A 66 13.05 11.75 -1.12
CA GLN A 66 14.18 12.22 -1.91
C GLN A 66 15.35 11.24 -1.83
N ARG A 67 15.79 10.89 -0.61
CA ARG A 67 16.91 9.94 -0.43
C ARG A 67 16.62 8.59 -1.07
N GLN A 68 15.36 8.14 -1.11
CA GLN A 68 15.02 6.91 -1.81
C GLN A 68 15.05 7.10 -3.34
N CYS A 69 14.59 8.24 -3.86
CA CYS A 69 14.69 8.55 -5.29
C CYS A 69 16.15 8.69 -5.78
N GLU A 70 17.06 9.10 -4.91
CA GLU A 70 18.50 9.11 -5.20
C GLU A 70 19.07 7.69 -5.35
N ARG A 71 18.51 6.71 -4.62
CA ARG A 71 19.01 5.33 -4.54
C ARG A 71 18.33 4.38 -5.53
N PHE A 72 17.07 4.57 -5.86
CA PHE A 72 16.27 3.67 -6.70
C PHE A 72 16.06 4.25 -8.11
N LYS A 73 15.81 3.39 -9.10
CA LYS A 73 15.40 3.82 -10.45
C LYS A 73 14.01 4.46 -10.42
N ARG A 74 13.15 3.98 -9.52
CA ARG A 74 11.79 4.46 -9.30
C ARG A 74 11.33 4.08 -7.89
N VAL A 75 10.66 5.01 -7.23
CA VAL A 75 9.93 4.82 -5.97
C VAL A 75 8.45 4.96 -6.26
N ILE A 76 7.67 3.93 -5.96
CA ILE A 76 6.22 3.91 -6.15
C ILE A 76 5.56 3.84 -4.78
N LEU A 77 4.76 4.85 -4.46
CA LEU A 77 4.04 4.98 -3.20
C LEU A 77 2.54 4.84 -3.45
N ILE A 78 1.89 4.06 -2.61
CA ILE A 78 0.49 4.26 -2.24
C ILE A 78 0.46 4.77 -0.80
N ALA A 79 -0.54 5.56 -0.45
CA ALA A 79 -0.73 5.99 0.93
C ALA A 79 -1.35 4.87 1.77
N GLY A 80 -1.13 4.92 3.08
CA GLY A 80 -1.96 4.27 4.06
C GLY A 80 -2.86 5.28 4.77
N ASN A 81 -3.57 4.81 5.80
CA ASN A 81 -4.44 5.67 6.59
C ASN A 81 -3.63 6.68 7.43
N HIS A 82 -2.39 6.35 7.82
CA HIS A 82 -1.55 7.24 8.61
C HIS A 82 -1.01 8.45 7.83
N GLU A 83 -0.85 8.33 6.51
CA GLU A 83 -0.48 9.47 5.67
C GLU A 83 -1.49 10.62 5.78
N TYR A 84 -2.77 10.31 5.99
CA TYR A 84 -3.87 11.29 5.99
C TYR A 84 -4.24 11.83 7.37
N LYS A 85 -3.75 11.26 8.48
CA LYS A 85 -4.10 11.71 9.83
C LYS A 85 -3.79 13.20 10.02
N GLN A 86 -4.66 13.88 10.77
CA GLN A 86 -4.64 15.33 11.03
C GLN A 86 -4.90 16.21 9.78
N ASN A 87 -5.38 15.61 8.68
CA ASN A 87 -5.78 16.27 7.46
C ASN A 87 -6.94 15.50 6.79
N SER A 88 -7.41 15.99 5.64
CA SER A 88 -8.34 15.23 4.79
C SER A 88 -7.58 14.36 3.78
N ILE A 89 -8.21 13.28 3.32
CA ILE A 89 -7.68 12.44 2.23
C ILE A 89 -7.40 13.28 0.97
N MET A 90 -8.31 14.21 0.64
CA MET A 90 -8.14 15.11 -0.51
C MET A 90 -6.85 15.92 -0.42
N PHE A 91 -6.59 16.53 0.75
CA PHE A 91 -5.36 17.30 0.96
C PHE A 91 -4.12 16.42 0.88
N GLY A 92 -4.13 15.25 1.55
CA GLY A 92 -3.00 14.32 1.50
C GLY A 92 -2.70 13.85 0.08
N ASN A 93 -3.73 13.52 -0.70
CA ASN A 93 -3.58 13.15 -2.12
C ASN A 93 -2.96 14.28 -2.94
N GLN A 94 -3.43 15.52 -2.76
CA GLN A 94 -2.87 16.68 -3.46
C GLN A 94 -1.39 16.87 -3.14
N VAL A 95 -1.02 16.77 -1.87
CA VAL A 95 0.35 16.92 -1.41
C VAL A 95 1.25 15.81 -1.95
N LEU A 96 0.84 14.55 -1.81
CA LEU A 96 1.61 13.40 -2.29
C LEU A 96 1.75 13.42 -3.82
N LYS A 97 0.68 13.78 -4.54
CA LYS A 97 0.74 13.89 -6.00
C LYS A 97 1.66 15.03 -6.46
N ALA A 98 1.67 16.15 -5.76
CA ALA A 98 2.58 17.26 -6.06
C ALA A 98 4.07 16.88 -5.94
N LEU A 99 4.42 15.86 -5.16
CA LEU A 99 5.80 15.38 -5.06
C LEU A 99 6.30 14.73 -6.36
N GLU A 100 5.42 14.22 -7.24
CA GLU A 100 5.85 13.65 -8.53
C GLU A 100 6.60 14.67 -9.40
N THR A 101 6.26 15.95 -9.27
CA THR A 101 6.87 17.07 -10.01
C THR A 101 7.84 17.90 -9.17
N ASP A 102 8.07 17.54 -7.90
CA ASP A 102 9.08 18.17 -7.06
C ASP A 102 10.49 17.83 -7.59
N VAL A 103 11.30 18.85 -7.84
CA VAL A 103 12.66 18.71 -8.36
C VAL A 103 13.54 17.80 -7.51
N ARG A 104 13.28 17.72 -6.19
CA ARG A 104 14.00 16.83 -5.26
C ARG A 104 13.79 15.36 -5.60
N MET A 105 12.67 14.98 -6.22
CA MET A 105 12.42 13.59 -6.61
C MET A 105 13.13 13.17 -7.89
N GLY A 106 13.70 14.12 -8.66
CA GLY A 106 14.43 13.83 -9.89
C GLY A 106 13.63 13.06 -10.95
N GLY A 107 12.30 13.17 -10.94
CA GLY A 107 11.40 12.43 -11.85
C GLY A 107 11.28 10.93 -11.56
N LYS A 108 11.73 10.47 -10.37
CA LYS A 108 11.77 9.05 -9.99
C LYS A 108 10.74 8.67 -8.93
N PHE A 109 9.82 9.58 -8.58
CA PHE A 109 8.73 9.30 -7.64
C PHE A 109 7.41 9.14 -8.39
N THR A 110 6.57 8.24 -7.91
CA THR A 110 5.20 8.04 -8.43
C THR A 110 4.28 7.74 -7.25
N PHE A 111 3.20 8.49 -7.14
CA PHE A 111 2.13 8.28 -6.18
C PHE A 111 0.90 7.75 -6.91
N LEU A 112 0.32 6.67 -6.39
CA LEU A 112 -0.85 6.05 -6.97
C LEU A 112 -2.03 6.10 -6.00
N GLU A 113 -3.13 6.71 -6.43
CA GLU A 113 -4.44 6.58 -5.78
C GLU A 113 -5.51 6.36 -6.85
N SER A 114 -5.86 5.09 -7.06
CA SER A 114 -6.71 4.64 -8.17
C SER A 114 -6.10 4.96 -9.55
N GLU A 115 -4.79 4.73 -9.66
CA GLU A 115 -3.98 5.00 -10.85
C GLU A 115 -3.16 3.77 -11.27
N VAL A 116 -2.66 3.80 -12.52
CA VAL A 116 -1.82 2.74 -13.07
C VAL A 116 -0.48 3.30 -13.48
N TYR A 117 0.59 2.63 -13.06
CA TYR A 117 1.93 2.84 -13.56
C TYR A 117 2.33 1.67 -14.47
N ASP A 118 2.60 1.99 -15.74
CA ASP A 118 3.08 1.01 -16.72
C ASP A 118 4.60 0.95 -16.64
N LEU A 119 5.13 -0.12 -16.03
CA LEU A 119 6.56 -0.36 -16.06
C LEU A 119 6.94 -0.92 -17.43
N LYS A 120 7.74 -0.16 -18.17
CA LYS A 120 8.14 -0.49 -19.53
C LYS A 120 9.55 -1.07 -19.60
N ASP A 121 9.78 -1.88 -20.62
CA ASP A 121 11.12 -2.24 -21.03
C ASP A 121 11.83 -1.01 -21.64
N GLU A 122 13.04 -0.72 -21.19
CA GLU A 122 13.81 0.45 -21.65
C GLU A 122 14.27 0.32 -23.11
N GLU A 123 14.41 -0.90 -23.64
CA GLU A 123 14.88 -1.17 -25.00
C GLU A 123 13.70 -1.24 -25.98
N THR A 124 12.65 -2.00 -25.65
CA THR A 124 11.52 -2.21 -26.56
C THR A 124 10.38 -1.20 -26.37
N GLY A 125 10.32 -0.54 -25.21
CA GLY A 125 9.22 0.36 -24.85
C GLY A 125 7.90 -0.35 -24.51
N GLU A 126 7.88 -1.68 -24.53
CA GLU A 126 6.71 -2.49 -24.21
C GLU A 126 6.44 -2.55 -22.71
N THR A 127 5.17 -2.61 -22.32
CA THR A 127 4.80 -2.71 -20.90
C THR A 127 5.10 -4.11 -20.35
N LEU A 128 6.05 -4.20 -19.43
CA LEU A 128 6.41 -5.44 -18.74
C LEU A 128 5.42 -5.80 -17.64
N ILE A 129 4.97 -4.81 -16.87
CA ILE A 129 4.10 -4.97 -15.70
C ILE A 129 3.15 -3.77 -15.60
N HIS A 130 1.85 -4.02 -15.42
CA HIS A 130 0.91 -2.98 -14.97
C HIS A 130 0.88 -2.94 -13.45
N ILE A 131 1.27 -1.82 -12.86
CA ILE A 131 1.22 -1.61 -11.41
C ILE A 131 -0.04 -0.80 -11.11
N LEU A 132 -1.03 -1.43 -10.49
CA LEU A 132 -2.30 -0.83 -10.10
C LEU A 132 -2.21 -0.42 -8.63
N GLY A 133 -2.36 0.87 -8.31
CA GLY A 133 -2.20 1.35 -6.94
C GLY A 133 -3.41 2.14 -6.44
N CYS A 134 -3.88 1.80 -5.25
CA CYS A 134 -4.82 2.58 -4.46
C CYS A 134 -4.68 2.24 -2.97
N VAL A 135 -5.16 3.08 -2.06
CA VAL A 135 -5.17 2.76 -0.62
C VAL A 135 -5.99 1.48 -0.34
N MET A 136 -7.07 1.29 -1.11
CA MET A 136 -8.11 0.27 -0.90
C MET A 136 -8.62 0.29 0.55
N TRP A 137 -9.32 1.36 0.93
CA TRP A 137 -10.07 1.42 2.19
C TRP A 137 -10.92 0.17 2.38
N SER A 138 -11.17 -0.25 3.62
CA SER A 138 -11.99 -1.44 3.84
C SER A 138 -13.49 -1.21 3.63
N ARG A 139 -14.29 -2.28 3.45
CA ARG A 139 -15.76 -2.17 3.59
C ARG A 139 -16.19 -2.47 5.02
N ILE A 140 -16.43 -1.44 5.83
CA ILE A 140 -16.87 -1.57 7.22
C ILE A 140 -18.33 -2.04 7.27
N LEU A 141 -18.53 -3.24 7.83
CA LEU A 141 -19.85 -3.86 7.99
C LEU A 141 -20.61 -3.27 9.18
N ARG A 142 -21.94 -3.13 9.03
CA ARG A 142 -22.82 -2.57 10.07
C ARG A 142 -22.74 -3.28 11.42
N GLN A 143 -22.59 -4.60 11.39
CA GLN A 143 -22.47 -5.41 12.60
C GLN A 143 -21.12 -5.22 13.32
N HIS A 144 -20.10 -4.68 12.65
CA HIS A 144 -18.79 -4.39 13.22
C HIS A 144 -18.64 -2.92 13.67
N PHE A 145 -19.73 -2.14 13.67
CA PHE A 145 -19.73 -0.76 14.16
C PHE A 145 -19.50 -0.66 15.68
N GLY A 146 -19.75 -1.72 16.46
CA GLY A 146 -19.60 -1.72 17.92
C GLY A 146 -20.50 -0.70 18.64
N PHE A 147 -20.51 -0.74 19.98
CA PHE A 147 -21.33 0.14 20.83
C PHE A 147 -20.74 1.57 21.02
N ARG A 148 -19.64 1.92 20.34
CA ARG A 148 -18.83 3.14 20.64
C ARG A 148 -18.47 3.99 19.42
N TYR A 149 -19.30 3.98 18.39
CA TYR A 149 -19.02 4.71 17.16
C TYR A 149 -20.16 5.68 16.89
N ASN A 150 -19.93 6.96 17.17
CA ASN A 150 -20.65 8.00 16.44
C ASN A 150 -20.15 7.92 14.99
N ASP A 151 -20.98 8.24 13.99
CA ASP A 151 -20.66 8.19 12.56
C ASP A 151 -19.43 9.04 12.11
N LEU A 152 -18.79 9.72 13.06
CA LEU A 152 -17.63 10.59 12.93
C LEU A 152 -16.50 10.02 13.80
N ASP A 153 -15.30 9.86 13.23
CA ASP A 153 -14.07 9.43 13.94
C ASP A 153 -14.01 7.97 14.43
N GLY A 154 -14.80 7.10 13.81
CA GLY A 154 -14.75 5.68 14.06
C GLY A 154 -13.68 4.94 13.24
N GLY A 155 -12.81 4.16 13.90
CA GLY A 155 -12.10 3.06 13.25
C GLY A 155 -10.82 3.51 12.56
N ASP A 156 -10.58 2.98 11.37
CA ASP A 156 -9.35 3.29 10.65
C ASP A 156 -9.29 4.74 10.11
N GLY A 157 -10.46 5.35 9.91
CA GLY A 157 -10.61 6.75 9.55
C GLY A 157 -10.36 7.75 10.70
N ALA A 158 -10.20 7.30 11.95
CA ALA A 158 -10.12 8.18 13.10
C ALA A 158 -8.99 9.21 13.00
N GLY A 159 -9.30 10.51 13.15
CA GLY A 159 -8.34 11.60 13.01
C GLY A 159 -8.07 12.03 11.56
N ILE A 160 -8.85 11.52 10.59
CA ILE A 160 -8.90 12.01 9.22
C ILE A 160 -10.09 12.96 9.10
N THR A 161 -9.83 14.19 8.69
CA THR A 161 -10.85 15.24 8.60
C THR A 161 -11.88 14.91 7.52
N GLY A 162 -13.15 14.88 7.91
CA GLY A 162 -14.27 14.63 7.02
C GLY A 162 -14.51 13.15 6.73
N GLU A 163 -13.82 12.24 7.43
CA GLU A 163 -14.02 10.81 7.24
C GLU A 163 -15.22 10.31 8.03
N THR A 164 -16.15 9.68 7.31
CA THR A 164 -17.32 8.99 7.85
C THR A 164 -17.30 7.56 7.36
N ILE A 165 -18.02 6.66 8.04
CA ILE A 165 -18.14 5.26 7.60
C ILE A 165 -18.71 5.17 6.16
N ALA A 166 -19.64 6.06 5.82
CA ALA A 166 -20.24 6.10 4.49
C ALA A 166 -19.21 6.49 3.41
N GLU A 167 -18.40 7.51 3.68
CA GLU A 167 -17.34 7.94 2.75
C GLU A 167 -16.20 6.91 2.68
N HIS A 168 -15.86 6.26 3.79
CA HIS A 168 -14.88 5.15 3.84
C HIS A 168 -15.33 3.99 2.94
N ASN A 169 -16.56 3.52 3.12
CA ASN A 169 -17.14 2.44 2.31
C ASN A 169 -17.31 2.85 0.85
N LYS A 170 -17.66 4.10 0.56
CA LYS A 170 -17.75 4.60 -0.81
C LYS A 170 -16.39 4.53 -1.53
N ARG A 171 -15.30 4.89 -0.84
CA ARG A 171 -13.95 4.76 -1.40
C ARG A 171 -13.54 3.32 -1.65
N PHE A 172 -13.94 2.38 -0.78
CA PHE A 172 -13.78 0.96 -1.07
C PHE A 172 -14.45 0.58 -2.40
N GLU A 173 -15.72 0.96 -2.60
CA GLU A 173 -16.46 0.60 -3.82
C GLU A 173 -15.84 1.22 -5.08
N GLU A 174 -15.38 2.47 -4.99
CA GLU A 174 -14.69 3.16 -6.07
C GLU A 174 -13.35 2.47 -6.42
N ALA A 175 -12.54 2.12 -5.42
CA ALA A 175 -11.28 1.43 -5.59
C ALA A 175 -11.45 -0.01 -6.16
N LEU A 176 -12.45 -0.75 -5.67
CA LEU A 176 -12.76 -2.09 -6.18
C LEU A 176 -13.21 -2.04 -7.64
N LYS A 177 -14.08 -1.07 -7.98
CA LYS A 177 -14.51 -0.84 -9.36
C LYS A 177 -13.33 -0.48 -10.26
N PHE A 178 -12.42 0.37 -9.79
CA PHE A 178 -11.17 0.69 -10.48
C PHE A 178 -10.36 -0.57 -10.77
N LEU A 179 -10.05 -1.39 -9.75
CA LEU A 179 -9.24 -2.59 -9.95
C LEU A 179 -9.89 -3.58 -10.92
N LYS A 180 -11.19 -3.89 -10.73
CA LYS A 180 -11.94 -4.77 -11.65
C LYS A 180 -11.90 -4.28 -13.08
N LEU A 181 -12.07 -2.98 -13.30
CA LEU A 181 -11.98 -2.39 -14.64
C LEU A 181 -10.57 -2.50 -15.22
N ARG A 182 -9.53 -2.14 -14.46
CA ARG A 182 -8.15 -2.12 -14.96
C ARG A 182 -7.61 -3.51 -15.25
N VAL A 183 -7.90 -4.49 -14.41
CA VAL A 183 -7.56 -5.91 -14.65
C VAL A 183 -8.23 -6.39 -15.93
N LYS A 184 -9.55 -6.17 -16.07
CA LYS A 184 -10.28 -6.53 -17.30
C LYS A 184 -9.68 -5.88 -18.54
N THR A 185 -9.39 -4.58 -18.50
CA THR A 185 -8.77 -3.86 -19.63
C THR A 185 -7.39 -4.42 -19.99
N ALA A 186 -6.55 -4.70 -19.00
CA ALA A 186 -5.23 -5.30 -19.24
C ALA A 186 -5.35 -6.68 -19.91
N ARG A 187 -6.28 -7.51 -19.43
CA ARG A 187 -6.50 -8.87 -19.96
C ARG A 187 -7.10 -8.90 -21.37
N ILE A 188 -7.91 -7.91 -21.73
CA ILE A 188 -8.40 -7.74 -23.11
C ILE A 188 -7.23 -7.44 -24.06
N LYS A 189 -6.25 -6.63 -23.63
CA LYS A 189 -5.08 -6.29 -24.46
C LYS A 189 -4.08 -7.43 -24.56
N SER A 190 -3.79 -8.09 -23.44
CA SER A 190 -2.91 -9.25 -23.41
C SER A 190 -3.29 -10.17 -22.26
N ARG A 191 -3.58 -11.44 -22.61
CA ARG A 191 -3.95 -12.48 -21.64
C ARG A 191 -2.81 -12.84 -20.70
N THR A 192 -1.56 -12.56 -21.05
CA THR A 192 -0.36 -12.94 -20.29
C THR A 192 0.35 -11.74 -19.63
N GLN A 193 -0.24 -10.54 -19.73
CA GLN A 193 0.33 -9.34 -19.13
C GLN A 193 0.45 -9.48 -17.61
N ARG A 194 1.62 -9.25 -17.03
CA ARG A 194 1.78 -9.31 -15.57
C ARG A 194 1.12 -8.09 -14.90
N ILE A 195 0.38 -8.34 -13.82
CA ILE A 195 -0.26 -7.30 -13.01
C ILE A 195 0.30 -7.36 -11.58
N LEU A 196 0.73 -6.22 -11.09
CA LEU A 196 1.06 -5.99 -9.69
C LEU A 196 -0.02 -5.07 -9.09
N VAL A 197 -0.76 -5.56 -8.11
CA VAL A 197 -1.71 -4.75 -7.35
C VAL A 197 -1.02 -4.29 -6.06
N MET A 198 -1.09 -2.99 -5.78
CA MET A 198 -0.62 -2.37 -4.55
C MET A 198 -1.82 -1.83 -3.79
N THR A 199 -2.06 -2.34 -2.59
CA THR A 199 -3.03 -1.78 -1.65
C THR A 199 -2.43 -1.54 -0.28
N HIS A 200 -3.02 -0.66 0.53
CA HIS A 200 -2.59 -0.56 1.92
C HIS A 200 -3.34 -1.58 2.78
N HIS A 201 -4.68 -1.56 2.75
CA HIS A 201 -5.44 -2.58 3.48
C HIS A 201 -5.28 -3.95 2.83
N ALA A 202 -5.32 -4.99 3.67
CA ALA A 202 -5.19 -6.36 3.23
C ALA A 202 -6.39 -6.80 2.36
N PRO A 203 -6.15 -7.56 1.27
CA PRO A 203 -7.19 -7.95 0.32
C PRO A 203 -8.00 -9.19 0.72
N ALA A 204 -7.61 -9.87 1.80
CA ALA A 204 -8.26 -11.09 2.28
C ALA A 204 -8.38 -11.06 3.80
N ILE A 205 -9.35 -11.79 4.35
CA ILE A 205 -9.53 -11.94 5.80
C ILE A 205 -8.57 -13.01 6.37
N ARG A 206 -8.18 -13.98 5.54
CA ARG A 206 -7.33 -15.13 5.92
C ARG A 206 -5.94 -15.03 5.34
N GLY A 207 -4.94 -15.42 6.11
CA GLY A 207 -3.53 -15.44 5.72
C GLY A 207 -2.88 -14.06 5.59
N THR A 208 -3.54 -12.99 6.07
CA THR A 208 -3.06 -11.61 5.92
C THR A 208 -2.95 -10.85 7.24
N SER A 209 -3.27 -11.48 8.37
CA SER A 209 -3.08 -10.90 9.69
C SER A 209 -2.45 -11.92 10.65
N ARG A 210 -2.26 -11.51 11.90
CA ARG A 210 -1.71 -12.37 12.93
C ARG A 210 -2.56 -13.63 13.10
N PRO A 211 -1.95 -14.82 13.30
CA PRO A 211 -2.70 -16.08 13.43
C PRO A 211 -3.82 -16.07 14.47
N ALA A 212 -3.66 -15.31 15.56
CA ALA A 212 -4.68 -15.20 16.61
C ALA A 212 -5.95 -14.43 16.19
N TRP A 213 -5.88 -13.64 15.12
CA TRP A 213 -6.98 -12.81 14.60
C TRP A 213 -7.40 -13.20 13.17
N ASP A 214 -6.67 -14.14 12.56
CA ASP A 214 -6.87 -14.57 11.18
C ASP A 214 -8.26 -15.19 10.98
N GLY A 215 -9.08 -14.60 10.10
CA GLY A 215 -10.44 -15.06 9.84
C GLY A 215 -11.45 -14.96 11.00
N THR A 216 -11.06 -14.43 12.16
CA THR A 216 -11.84 -14.58 13.42
C THR A 216 -12.02 -13.29 14.22
N GLY A 217 -11.34 -12.19 13.84
CA GLY A 217 -11.47 -10.91 14.53
C GLY A 217 -12.91 -10.36 14.49
N PRO A 218 -13.53 -9.97 15.62
CA PRO A 218 -14.93 -9.53 15.67
C PRO A 218 -15.20 -8.19 14.97
N ALA A 219 -14.15 -7.52 14.50
CA ALA A 219 -14.19 -6.22 13.85
C ALA A 219 -13.28 -6.17 12.60
N TRP A 220 -13.02 -7.31 11.97
CA TRP A 220 -12.06 -7.47 10.87
C TRP A 220 -12.28 -6.48 9.72
N SER A 221 -13.55 -6.13 9.44
CA SER A 221 -13.90 -5.25 8.32
C SER A 221 -13.46 -3.79 8.51
N ASN A 222 -12.94 -3.43 9.70
CA ASN A 222 -12.30 -2.14 9.91
C ASN A 222 -10.86 -2.09 9.39
N TYR A 223 -10.26 -3.25 9.07
CA TYR A 223 -8.83 -3.36 8.81
C TYR A 223 -8.51 -4.18 7.55
N GLN A 224 -9.43 -5.05 7.12
CA GLN A 224 -9.18 -6.01 6.05
C GLN A 224 -10.41 -6.11 5.14
N ASN A 225 -10.18 -6.62 3.93
CA ASN A 225 -11.21 -6.86 2.93
C ASN A 225 -11.39 -8.35 2.64
N ASP A 226 -12.55 -8.70 2.06
CA ASP A 226 -12.88 -10.04 1.59
C ASP A 226 -12.92 -10.09 0.06
N ILE A 227 -11.85 -9.60 -0.57
CA ILE A 227 -11.74 -9.57 -2.04
C ILE A 227 -11.19 -10.91 -2.51
N LEU A 228 -9.97 -11.26 -2.11
CA LEU A 228 -9.38 -12.56 -2.45
C LEU A 228 -9.91 -13.63 -1.49
N GLY A 229 -10.39 -14.74 -2.03
CA GLY A 229 -11.14 -15.79 -1.31
C GLY A 229 -12.63 -15.45 -1.09
N GLY A 230 -13.07 -14.27 -1.55
CA GLY A 230 -14.43 -13.73 -1.38
C GLY A 230 -15.01 -13.22 -2.70
N GLU A 231 -15.16 -11.89 -2.84
CA GLU A 231 -15.80 -11.27 -4.03
C GLU A 231 -15.06 -11.46 -5.35
N GLY A 232 -13.75 -11.68 -5.29
CA GLY A 232 -12.87 -11.88 -6.42
C GLY A 232 -12.65 -10.65 -7.30
N ILE A 233 -11.59 -10.73 -8.11
CA ILE A 233 -11.36 -9.83 -9.25
C ILE A 233 -11.12 -10.70 -10.48
N GLU A 234 -12.14 -10.79 -11.34
CA GLU A 234 -12.08 -11.59 -12.56
C GLU A 234 -10.90 -11.16 -13.44
N GLY A 235 -10.09 -12.14 -13.85
CA GLY A 235 -8.95 -11.95 -14.74
C GLY A 235 -7.60 -11.88 -14.02
N LEU A 236 -7.55 -11.74 -12.69
CA LEU A 236 -6.32 -12.06 -11.97
C LEU A 236 -6.05 -13.57 -12.07
N GLN A 237 -4.77 -13.95 -12.14
CA GLN A 237 -4.33 -15.32 -12.40
C GLN A 237 -2.92 -15.58 -11.87
N GLU A 238 -2.45 -16.82 -12.02
CA GLU A 238 -1.06 -17.21 -11.70
C GLU A 238 -0.04 -16.29 -12.39
N GLY A 239 0.89 -15.75 -11.61
CA GLY A 239 1.92 -14.79 -12.06
C GLY A 239 1.60 -13.34 -11.73
N ASP A 240 0.36 -13.03 -11.35
CA ASP A 240 0.02 -11.75 -10.74
C ASP A 240 0.41 -11.72 -9.26
N VAL A 241 0.71 -10.52 -8.77
CA VAL A 241 1.12 -10.28 -7.38
C VAL A 241 0.25 -9.22 -6.75
N TRP A 242 -0.12 -9.41 -5.50
CA TRP A 242 -0.77 -8.42 -4.66
C TRP A 242 0.10 -8.09 -3.45
N VAL A 243 0.60 -6.84 -3.40
CA VAL A 243 1.33 -6.33 -2.23
C VAL A 243 0.41 -5.52 -1.32
N PHE A 244 0.55 -5.69 -0.01
CA PHE A 244 -0.25 -4.96 0.97
C PHE A 244 0.49 -4.63 2.28
N GLY A 245 -0.16 -3.83 3.14
CA GLY A 245 0.31 -3.41 4.47
C GLY A 245 -0.78 -3.50 5.56
N HIS A 246 -0.82 -2.51 6.45
CA HIS A 246 -1.88 -2.18 7.41
C HIS A 246 -2.06 -3.13 8.61
N THR A 247 -1.95 -4.44 8.38
CA THR A 247 -2.20 -5.46 9.42
C THR A 247 -1.02 -5.69 10.36
N HIS A 248 0.10 -5.03 10.07
CA HIS A 248 1.40 -5.16 10.71
C HIS A 248 1.87 -6.63 10.81
N TRP A 249 1.60 -7.38 9.75
CA TRP A 249 1.93 -8.80 9.63
C TRP A 249 2.53 -9.12 8.27
N SER A 250 3.84 -9.35 8.24
CA SER A 250 4.56 -9.69 7.01
C SER A 250 4.22 -11.09 6.54
N VAL A 251 3.97 -11.23 5.23
CA VAL A 251 3.67 -12.51 4.58
C VAL A 251 4.45 -12.63 3.28
N ASN A 252 4.93 -13.83 2.98
CA ASN A 252 5.57 -14.12 1.71
C ASN A 252 5.17 -15.52 1.28
N LYS A 253 4.54 -15.63 0.08
CA LYS A 253 4.17 -16.89 -0.62
C LYS A 253 2.77 -17.46 -0.30
N TYR A 254 1.86 -16.65 0.24
CA TYR A 254 0.47 -17.08 0.34
C TYR A 254 -0.22 -16.90 -1.02
N MET A 255 -0.74 -17.99 -1.59
CA MET A 255 -1.51 -17.95 -2.84
C MET A 255 -2.99 -17.97 -2.49
N LEU A 256 -3.74 -16.99 -2.98
CA LEU A 256 -5.20 -16.96 -2.88
C LEU A 256 -5.78 -16.51 -4.20
N ASP A 257 -6.79 -17.23 -4.70
CA ASP A 257 -7.36 -17.06 -6.04
C ASP A 257 -6.29 -17.00 -7.15
N GLU A 258 -5.27 -17.86 -7.05
CA GLU A 258 -4.11 -17.91 -7.97
C GLU A 258 -3.21 -16.66 -7.97
N VAL A 259 -3.46 -15.69 -7.08
CA VAL A 259 -2.63 -14.49 -6.92
C VAL A 259 -1.64 -14.69 -5.78
N ARG A 260 -0.39 -14.25 -5.97
CA ARG A 260 0.62 -14.26 -4.92
C ARG A 260 0.47 -13.05 -4.00
N LEU A 261 0.14 -13.26 -2.73
CA LEU A 261 0.10 -12.22 -1.71
C LEU A 261 1.47 -12.03 -1.04
N ILE A 262 1.85 -10.77 -0.87
CA ILE A 262 3.12 -10.37 -0.27
C ILE A 262 2.91 -9.14 0.63
N ALA A 263 3.47 -9.14 1.84
CA ALA A 263 3.54 -7.98 2.70
C ALA A 263 4.87 -7.96 3.46
N ASN A 264 5.47 -6.78 3.62
CA ASN A 264 6.69 -6.59 4.42
C ASN A 264 6.54 -5.36 5.31
N GLN A 265 5.88 -5.59 6.44
CA GLN A 265 5.31 -4.55 7.30
C GLN A 265 6.14 -4.42 8.57
N ARG A 266 6.69 -3.23 8.83
CA ARG A 266 7.51 -3.03 10.04
C ARG A 266 6.66 -2.97 11.31
N GLY A 267 5.54 -2.24 11.23
CA GLY A 267 4.64 -1.97 12.35
C GLY A 267 5.20 -0.93 13.34
N GLY A 268 4.37 -0.56 14.32
CA GLY A 268 4.71 0.42 15.33
C GLY A 268 5.78 -0.05 16.32
N SER A 269 6.27 0.86 17.17
CA SER A 269 7.33 0.58 18.16
C SER A 269 7.00 -0.59 19.12
N GLN A 270 5.73 -0.73 19.52
CA GLN A 270 5.26 -1.83 20.37
C GLN A 270 5.20 -3.19 19.66
N GLU A 271 5.31 -3.21 18.33
CA GLU A 271 5.21 -4.41 17.51
C GLU A 271 6.59 -4.88 17.05
N GLN A 272 7.52 -3.95 16.90
CA GLN A 272 8.95 -4.22 16.68
C GLN A 272 9.60 -5.01 17.83
N THR A 273 9.05 -4.92 19.04
CA THR A 273 9.56 -5.64 20.22
C THR A 273 8.98 -7.06 20.38
N ARG A 274 8.07 -7.47 19.49
CA ARG A 274 7.38 -8.76 19.59
C ARG A 274 8.19 -9.89 18.96
N VAL A 275 8.15 -11.05 19.63
CA VAL A 275 8.69 -12.31 19.09
C VAL A 275 7.93 -12.65 17.80
N ASN A 276 8.66 -12.95 16.72
CA ASN A 276 8.16 -13.28 15.36
C ASN A 276 7.75 -12.11 14.45
N ASN A 277 8.25 -10.88 14.66
CA ASN A 277 8.17 -9.87 13.60
C ASN A 277 9.08 -10.29 12.43
N VAL A 278 8.49 -10.64 11.29
CA VAL A 278 9.20 -11.14 10.08
C VAL A 278 9.55 -10.01 9.11
N TYR A 279 9.45 -8.76 9.55
CA TYR A 279 9.89 -7.62 8.76
C TYR A 279 11.38 -7.74 8.39
N ASP A 280 11.68 -7.64 7.11
CA ASP A 280 13.04 -7.61 6.58
C ASP A 280 13.23 -6.32 5.75
N PRO A 281 14.03 -5.35 6.20
CA PRO A 281 14.25 -4.12 5.44
C PRO A 281 14.93 -4.35 4.08
N GLY A 282 15.56 -5.50 3.89
CA GLY A 282 16.17 -5.95 2.63
C GLY A 282 15.26 -6.84 1.78
N PHE A 283 14.00 -7.03 2.16
CA PHE A 283 13.09 -7.95 1.48
C PHE A 283 12.87 -7.57 0.01
N THR A 284 12.99 -8.56 -0.87
CA THR A 284 12.77 -8.39 -2.31
C THR A 284 11.96 -9.55 -2.89
N PHE A 285 11.28 -9.28 -4.00
CA PHE A 285 10.63 -10.30 -4.81
C PHE A 285 10.79 -10.00 -6.30
N GLU A 286 10.62 -11.03 -7.11
CA GLU A 286 10.66 -10.93 -8.56
C GLU A 286 9.27 -11.20 -9.15
N MET A 287 9.01 -10.56 -10.27
CA MET A 287 7.92 -10.84 -11.19
C MET A 287 8.45 -11.06 -12.59
#